data_AF-A0A059CV52-F1
#
_entry.id   AF-A0A059CV52-F1
#
_cell.length_a   1.000
_cell.length_b   1.000
_cell.length_c   1.000
_cell.angle_alpha   90.00
_cell.angle_beta   90.00
_cell.angle_gamma   90.00
#
_symmetry.space_group_name_H-M   'P 1'
#
loop_
_entity.id
_entity.type
_entity.pdbx_description
1 polymer ?
#
loop_
_entity_poly.entity_id
_entity_poly.type
_entity_poly.pdbx_seq_one_letter_code
_entity_poly.pdbx_strand_id
1 'polypeptide(L)'
;MDDDKSSASISSALLSLQDKVLRKMAVPQYVLTTSVYPREAEILKELRDAIANHPQSYSATAPDGGQFIALPLKLLNAKKTIEVGVFTGYSPLLTALQSRKMARSAIGLSFIKKANIEHKINFVKSQALPVLDKLLENQENESSFNFAFVNAYGANLKNYHERLLRLVRARGVIMYDNTLWGSTVTLSGPSSVDLTRVFAWKDTIKFNKMMVGNPRVDIPQVPPGDDG
;
A
#
# COMPACT_ATOMS: atom_id res chain seq x y z
N MET A 1 38.14 18.69 35.94
CA MET A 1 38.17 19.45 34.66
C MET A 1 37.68 18.56 33.52
N ASP A 2 36.68 17.70 33.79
CA ASP A 2 36.24 16.63 32.88
C ASP A 2 34.74 16.72 32.52
N ASP A 3 33.96 17.58 33.19
CA ASP A 3 32.52 17.72 32.94
C ASP A 3 32.18 18.49 31.66
N ASP A 4 33.09 19.36 31.19
CA ASP A 4 32.84 20.30 30.09
C ASP A 4 32.99 19.65 28.69
N LYS A 5 33.75 18.55 28.59
CA LYS A 5 33.86 17.76 27.35
C LYS A 5 32.66 16.84 27.14
N SER A 6 32.05 16.37 28.23
CA SER A 6 30.89 15.48 28.22
C SER A 6 29.63 16.21 27.74
N SER A 7 29.39 17.43 28.24
CA SER A 7 28.24 18.28 27.88
C SER A 7 28.26 18.68 26.38
N ALA A 8 29.41 19.07 25.84
CA ALA A 8 29.58 19.42 24.43
C ALA A 8 29.37 18.21 23.49
N SER A 9 29.78 17.01 23.91
CA SER A 9 29.56 15.77 23.16
C SER A 9 28.09 15.36 23.13
N ILE A 10 27.35 15.57 24.23
CA ILE A 10 25.92 15.27 24.31
C ILE A 10 25.11 16.26 23.46
N SER A 11 25.45 17.55 23.51
CA SER A 11 24.78 18.60 22.72
C SER A 11 24.93 18.38 21.21
N SER A 12 26.13 18.02 20.75
CA SER A 12 26.37 17.70 19.33
C SER A 12 25.64 16.43 18.86
N ALA A 13 25.54 15.40 19.70
CA ALA A 13 24.76 14.20 19.41
C ALA A 13 23.25 14.48 19.31
N LEU A 14 22.71 15.35 20.19
CA LEU A 14 21.32 15.80 20.16
C LEU A 14 21.01 16.59 18.88
N LEU A 15 21.88 17.53 18.49
CA LEU A 15 21.74 18.29 17.24
C LEU A 15 21.76 17.37 16.00
N SER A 16 22.69 16.41 15.98
CA SER A 16 22.77 15.39 14.91
C SER A 16 21.52 14.52 14.83
N LEU A 17 20.94 14.13 15.98
CA LEU A 17 19.70 13.36 16.01
C LEU A 17 18.51 14.21 15.54
N GLN A 18 18.43 15.46 15.97
CA GLN A 18 17.40 16.40 15.55
C GLN A 18 17.45 16.65 14.05
N ASP A 19 18.64 16.86 13.47
CA ASP A 19 18.83 17.00 12.02
C ASP A 19 18.40 15.75 11.25
N LYS A 20 18.70 14.56 11.77
CA LYS A 20 18.25 13.29 11.16
C LYS A 20 16.73 13.16 11.17
N VAL A 21 16.08 13.49 12.29
CA VAL A 21 14.61 13.47 12.41
C VAL A 21 13.98 14.51 11.47
N LEU A 22 14.51 15.73 11.45
CA LEU A 22 14.03 16.80 10.58
C LEU A 22 14.15 16.41 9.11
N ARG A 23 15.29 15.86 8.68
CA ARG A 23 15.47 15.36 7.31
C ARG A 23 14.51 14.22 6.98
N LYS A 24 14.28 13.30 7.92
CA LYS A 24 13.35 12.19 7.75
C LYS A 24 11.92 12.68 7.48
N MET A 25 11.51 13.79 8.10
CA MET A 25 10.18 14.39 7.86
C MET A 25 10.15 15.34 6.66
N ALA A 26 11.25 16.03 6.36
CA ALA A 26 11.32 17.03 5.30
C ALA A 26 11.28 16.42 3.90
N VAL A 27 11.89 15.25 3.69
CA VAL A 27 11.92 14.61 2.37
C VAL A 27 10.53 14.15 1.92
N PRO A 28 9.73 13.40 2.72
CA PRO A 28 8.36 13.07 2.35
C PRO A 28 7.52 14.31 2.06
N GLN A 29 7.62 15.36 2.89
CA GLN A 29 6.87 16.60 2.68
C GLN A 29 7.27 17.31 1.38
N TYR A 30 8.57 17.34 1.06
CA TYR A 30 9.06 17.88 -0.19
C TYR A 30 8.46 17.12 -1.37
N VAL A 31 8.57 15.78 -1.40
CA VAL A 31 8.01 14.94 -2.48
C VAL A 31 6.52 15.19 -2.65
N LEU A 32 5.76 15.21 -1.53
CA LEU A 32 4.32 15.43 -1.56
C LEU A 32 3.98 16.79 -2.18
N THR A 33 4.63 17.87 -1.74
CA THR A 33 4.33 19.23 -2.18
C THR A 33 4.82 19.55 -3.59
N THR A 34 5.95 18.98 -4.02
CA THR A 34 6.52 19.30 -5.34
C THR A 34 6.04 18.38 -6.46
N SER A 35 5.73 17.13 -6.16
CA SER A 35 5.58 16.08 -7.19
C SER A 35 4.26 15.31 -7.11
N VAL A 36 3.61 15.29 -5.94
CA VAL A 36 2.38 14.51 -5.73
C VAL A 36 1.15 15.38 -5.75
N TYR A 37 0.97 16.29 -4.78
CA TYR A 37 -0.23 17.13 -4.66
C TYR A 37 -0.55 17.93 -5.92
N PRO A 38 0.41 18.53 -6.64
CA PRO A 38 0.10 19.24 -7.89
C PRO A 38 -0.49 18.36 -9.01
N ARG A 39 -0.41 17.03 -8.87
CA ARG A 39 -0.90 16.04 -9.83
C ARG A 39 -1.94 15.08 -9.24
N GLU A 40 -2.30 15.25 -7.97
CA GLU A 40 -3.38 14.48 -7.34
C GLU A 40 -4.71 14.91 -7.97
N ALA A 41 -5.57 13.95 -8.31
CA ALA A 41 -6.88 14.28 -8.84
C ALA A 41 -7.72 14.93 -7.75
N GLU A 42 -8.46 16.00 -8.07
CA GLU A 42 -9.24 16.74 -7.06
C GLU A 42 -10.18 15.83 -6.25
N ILE A 43 -10.82 14.85 -6.90
CA ILE A 43 -11.70 13.89 -6.22
C ILE A 43 -10.97 12.99 -5.20
N LEU A 44 -9.68 12.70 -5.39
CA LEU A 44 -8.85 11.97 -4.43
C LEU A 44 -8.47 12.86 -3.26
N LYS A 45 -8.13 14.13 -3.53
CA LYS A 45 -7.90 15.13 -2.50
C LYS A 45 -9.14 15.34 -1.64
N GLU A 46 -10.32 15.49 -2.24
CA GLU A 46 -11.58 15.62 -1.50
C GLU A 46 -11.85 14.40 -0.61
N LEU A 47 -11.63 13.18 -1.12
CA LEU A 47 -11.77 11.96 -0.32
C LEU A 47 -10.77 11.95 0.85
N ARG A 48 -9.51 12.29 0.60
CA ARG A 48 -8.46 12.38 1.62
C ARG A 48 -8.82 13.38 2.72
N ASP A 49 -9.29 14.57 2.33
CA ASP A 49 -9.69 15.62 3.27
C ASP A 49 -10.93 15.18 4.07
N ALA A 50 -11.89 14.48 3.45
CA ALA A 50 -13.09 13.98 4.12
C ALA A 50 -12.81 12.88 5.15
N ILE A 51 -11.76 12.08 4.97
CA ILE A 51 -11.40 11.00 5.90
C ILE A 51 -10.32 11.41 6.91
N ALA A 52 -9.79 12.64 6.85
CA ALA A 52 -8.67 13.08 7.69
C ALA A 52 -8.93 12.89 9.19
N ASN A 53 -10.17 13.14 9.63
CA ASN A 53 -10.60 13.00 11.03
C ASN A 53 -11.16 11.60 11.38
N HIS A 54 -11.14 10.64 10.45
CA HIS A 54 -11.58 9.28 10.73
C HIS A 54 -10.60 8.62 11.71
N PRO A 55 -11.05 7.90 12.76
CA PRO A 55 -10.14 7.27 13.75
C PRO A 55 -9.12 6.28 13.17
N GLN A 56 -9.38 5.79 11.96
CA GLN A 56 -8.52 4.87 11.22
C GLN A 56 -7.98 5.50 9.92
N SER A 57 -7.88 6.83 9.85
CA SER A 57 -7.40 7.53 8.64
C SER A 57 -6.01 7.09 8.21
N TYR A 58 -5.16 6.67 9.16
CA TYR A 58 -3.84 6.08 8.93
C TYR A 58 -3.86 4.79 8.09
N SER A 59 -5.01 4.13 7.93
CA SER A 59 -5.15 2.95 7.07
C SER A 59 -5.42 3.29 5.60
N ALA A 60 -5.57 4.58 5.27
CA ALA A 60 -5.73 5.02 3.89
C ALA A 60 -4.37 5.04 3.18
N THR A 61 -4.37 4.63 1.92
CA THR A 61 -3.18 4.73 1.07
C THR A 61 -2.73 6.19 0.96
N ALA A 62 -1.46 6.46 1.28
CA ALA A 62 -0.87 7.78 1.17
C ALA A 62 -0.85 8.27 -0.30
N PRO A 63 -0.95 9.59 -0.58
CA PRO A 63 -1.03 10.10 -1.94
C PRO A 63 0.15 9.75 -2.85
N ASP A 64 1.36 9.69 -2.32
CA ASP A 64 2.57 9.29 -3.03
C ASP A 64 2.57 7.78 -3.33
N GLY A 65 2.13 6.95 -2.37
CA GLY A 65 1.81 5.54 -2.60
C GLY A 65 0.75 5.36 -3.70
N GLY A 66 -0.27 6.22 -3.72
CA GLY A 66 -1.26 6.29 -4.78
C GLY A 66 -0.64 6.65 -6.15
N GLN A 67 0.20 7.67 -6.20
CA GLN A 67 0.91 8.02 -7.44
C GLN A 67 1.77 6.85 -7.94
N PHE A 68 2.40 6.11 -7.03
CA PHE A 68 3.18 4.91 -7.35
C PHE A 68 2.31 3.77 -7.91
N ILE A 69 1.13 3.50 -7.34
CA ILE A 69 0.16 2.52 -7.85
C ILE A 69 -0.36 2.92 -9.25
N ALA A 70 -0.55 4.21 -9.51
CA ALA A 70 -1.06 4.70 -10.79
C ALA A 70 -0.09 4.45 -11.95
N LEU A 71 1.21 4.39 -11.69
CA LEU A 71 2.23 4.20 -12.72
C LEU A 71 2.13 2.85 -13.45
N PRO A 72 2.17 1.67 -12.79
CA PRO A 72 2.02 0.39 -13.47
C PRO A 72 0.64 0.25 -14.12
N LEU A 73 -0.43 0.81 -13.54
CA LEU A 73 -1.76 0.79 -14.17
C LEU A 73 -1.75 1.45 -15.55
N LYS A 74 -1.09 2.62 -15.68
CA LYS A 74 -0.93 3.33 -16.95
C LYS A 74 -0.02 2.59 -17.92
N LEU A 75 1.15 2.14 -17.45
CA LEU A 75 2.15 1.43 -18.28
C LEU A 75 1.59 0.13 -18.85
N LEU A 76 0.78 -0.59 -18.06
CA LEU A 76 0.14 -1.84 -18.49
C LEU A 76 -1.12 -1.62 -19.34
N ASN A 77 -1.59 -0.38 -19.47
CA ASN A 77 -2.92 -0.05 -19.97
C ASN A 77 -3.99 -0.95 -19.32
N ALA A 78 -3.98 -1.00 -17.98
CA ALA A 78 -4.71 -1.99 -17.21
C ALA A 78 -6.23 -1.88 -17.41
N LYS A 79 -6.86 -2.98 -17.82
CA LYS A 79 -8.31 -3.06 -18.08
C LYS A 79 -9.06 -3.87 -17.03
N LYS A 80 -8.43 -4.94 -16.52
CA LYS A 80 -9.02 -5.85 -15.53
C LYS A 80 -8.07 -5.93 -14.34
N THR A 81 -8.52 -5.46 -13.18
CA THR A 81 -7.71 -5.42 -11.96
C THR A 81 -8.42 -6.10 -10.78
N ILE A 82 -7.65 -6.49 -9.77
CA ILE A 82 -8.14 -7.00 -8.49
C ILE A 82 -7.61 -6.11 -7.38
N GLU A 83 -8.43 -5.81 -6.39
CA GLU A 83 -7.99 -5.18 -5.15
C GLU A 83 -8.48 -5.98 -3.95
N VAL A 84 -7.55 -6.36 -3.08
CA VAL A 84 -7.82 -7.07 -1.82
C VAL A 84 -7.54 -6.10 -0.68
N GLY A 85 -8.59 -5.72 0.05
CA GLY A 85 -8.52 -4.68 1.09
C GLY A 85 -8.75 -3.29 0.50
N VAL A 86 -9.92 -2.73 0.78
CA VAL A 86 -10.45 -1.55 0.08
C VAL A 86 -10.59 -0.34 1.04
N PHE A 87 -10.61 -0.60 2.35
CA PHE A 87 -10.83 0.36 3.44
C PHE A 87 -11.87 1.46 3.09
N THR A 88 -11.51 2.74 3.15
CA THR A 88 -12.39 3.89 2.84
C THR A 88 -12.47 4.23 1.36
N GLY A 89 -11.64 3.62 0.51
CA GLY A 89 -11.79 3.72 -0.94
C GLY A 89 -10.79 4.61 -1.69
N TYR A 90 -9.68 5.06 -1.09
CA TYR A 90 -8.66 5.86 -1.80
C TYR A 90 -7.97 5.07 -2.94
N SER A 91 -7.30 3.94 -2.64
CA SER A 91 -6.65 3.10 -3.66
C SER A 91 -7.61 2.51 -4.70
N PRO A 92 -8.86 2.14 -4.36
CA PRO A 92 -9.87 1.84 -5.36
C PRO A 92 -10.17 3.06 -6.22
N LEU A 93 -10.61 4.20 -5.65
CA LEU A 93 -10.98 5.38 -6.44
C LEU A 93 -9.88 5.77 -7.44
N LEU A 94 -8.63 5.79 -6.98
CA LEU A 94 -7.46 5.97 -7.81
C LEU A 94 -7.40 4.94 -8.94
N THR A 95 -7.46 3.65 -8.62
CA THR A 95 -7.36 2.58 -9.60
C THR A 95 -8.50 2.64 -10.63
N ALA A 96 -9.73 3.08 -10.30
CA ALA A 96 -10.83 3.17 -11.27
C ALA A 96 -10.76 4.43 -12.14
N LEU A 97 -10.10 5.49 -11.65
CA LEU A 97 -9.73 6.63 -12.48
C LEU A 97 -8.71 6.23 -13.56
N GLN A 98 -7.81 5.28 -13.25
CA GLN A 98 -6.77 4.81 -14.17
C GLN A 98 -7.15 3.59 -15.02
N SER A 99 -8.06 2.74 -14.53
CA SER A 99 -8.41 1.44 -15.14
C SER A 99 -9.88 1.35 -15.59
N ARG A 100 -10.24 0.24 -16.24
CA ARG A 100 -11.60 0.02 -16.76
C ARG A 100 -12.53 -0.78 -15.83
N LYS A 101 -12.04 -1.59 -14.87
CA LYS A 101 -12.89 -2.35 -13.91
C LYS A 101 -12.21 -2.68 -12.54
N MET A 102 -12.95 -2.73 -11.40
CA MET A 102 -12.46 -2.92 -9.99
C MET A 102 -13.53 -3.36 -8.94
N ALA A 103 -13.32 -3.22 -7.60
CA ALA A 103 -14.27 -3.48 -6.47
C ALA A 103 -14.47 -2.29 -5.43
N ARG A 104 -15.65 -2.12 -4.77
CA ARG A 104 -16.13 -0.87 -4.05
C ARG A 104 -15.89 -0.85 -2.51
N SER A 105 -16.08 0.29 -1.85
CA SER A 105 -16.21 0.46 -0.38
C SER A 105 -17.33 1.46 -0.02
N ALA A 106 -17.84 1.46 1.22
CA ALA A 106 -19.01 2.23 1.66
C ALA A 106 -18.75 3.75 1.85
N ILE A 107 -17.56 4.18 2.30
CA ILE A 107 -17.24 5.62 2.49
C ILE A 107 -16.84 6.27 1.16
N GLY A 108 -16.05 5.57 0.35
CA GLY A 108 -15.67 6.03 -0.99
C GLY A 108 -16.81 6.00 -2.01
N LEU A 109 -17.99 5.46 -1.66
CA LEU A 109 -19.07 5.31 -2.62
C LEU A 109 -19.63 6.65 -3.13
N SER A 110 -19.77 7.65 -2.25
CA SER A 110 -20.21 8.98 -2.65
C SER A 110 -19.24 9.59 -3.67
N PHE A 111 -17.93 9.42 -3.47
CA PHE A 111 -16.88 9.88 -4.37
C PHE A 111 -16.81 9.10 -5.68
N ILE A 112 -16.97 7.77 -5.63
CA ILE A 112 -17.08 6.90 -6.82
C ILE A 112 -18.29 7.31 -7.68
N LYS A 113 -19.42 7.60 -7.05
CA LYS A 113 -20.63 8.11 -7.72
C LYS A 113 -20.40 9.49 -8.31
N LYS A 114 -19.79 10.40 -7.54
CA LYS A 114 -19.43 11.75 -8.00
C LYS A 114 -18.48 11.71 -9.21
N ALA A 115 -17.57 10.75 -9.27
CA ALA A 115 -16.68 10.52 -10.41
C ALA A 115 -17.35 9.77 -11.59
N ASN A 116 -18.61 9.32 -11.45
CA ASN A 116 -19.35 8.55 -12.46
C ASN A 116 -18.64 7.28 -12.95
N ILE A 117 -17.88 6.61 -12.08
CA ILE A 117 -17.12 5.38 -12.40
C ILE A 117 -17.64 4.13 -11.71
N GLU A 118 -18.80 4.21 -11.06
CA GLU A 118 -19.43 3.08 -10.34
C GLU A 118 -19.58 1.83 -11.22
N HIS A 119 -19.89 2.01 -12.51
CA HIS A 119 -20.04 0.93 -13.50
C HIS A 119 -18.74 0.15 -13.77
N LYS A 120 -17.58 0.71 -13.41
CA LYS A 120 -16.31 0.00 -13.45
C LYS A 120 -16.17 -0.95 -12.27
N ILE A 121 -16.93 -0.77 -11.19
CA ILE A 121 -16.60 -1.34 -9.89
C ILE A 121 -17.60 -2.43 -9.44
N ASN A 122 -17.20 -3.70 -9.46
CA ASN A 122 -17.87 -4.86 -8.87
C ASN A 122 -17.39 -5.19 -7.45
N PHE A 123 -18.19 -4.89 -6.43
CA PHE A 123 -17.77 -5.05 -5.03
C PHE A 123 -18.10 -6.39 -4.36
N VAL A 124 -17.02 -7.00 -3.89
CA VAL A 124 -16.86 -8.12 -2.95
C VAL A 124 -17.01 -7.84 -1.44
N LYS A 125 -18.19 -7.67 -0.81
CA LYS A 125 -18.22 -7.64 0.69
C LYS A 125 -18.11 -9.06 1.28
N SER A 126 -16.90 -9.58 1.37
CA SER A 126 -16.63 -10.91 1.93
C SER A 126 -15.17 -11.05 2.36
N GLN A 127 -14.82 -12.21 2.92
CA GLN A 127 -13.43 -12.65 2.95
C GLN A 127 -12.90 -12.79 1.52
N ALA A 128 -11.64 -12.40 1.30
CA ALA A 128 -11.07 -12.36 -0.04
C ALA A 128 -10.73 -13.75 -0.60
N LEU A 129 -10.27 -14.71 0.22
CA LEU A 129 -9.85 -16.03 -0.28
C LEU A 129 -10.98 -16.77 -1.01
N PRO A 130 -12.21 -16.91 -0.44
CA PRO A 130 -13.31 -17.55 -1.15
C PRO A 130 -13.68 -16.87 -2.48
N VAL A 131 -13.51 -15.55 -2.58
CA VAL A 131 -13.77 -14.82 -3.83
C VAL A 131 -12.70 -15.12 -4.88
N LEU A 132 -11.42 -15.16 -4.48
CA LEU A 132 -10.33 -15.52 -5.37
C LEU A 132 -10.46 -16.98 -5.84
N ASP A 133 -10.86 -17.88 -4.94
CA ASP A 133 -11.13 -19.29 -5.28
C ASP A 133 -12.29 -19.39 -6.28
N LYS A 134 -13.40 -18.68 -6.04
CA LYS A 134 -14.54 -18.61 -6.97
C LYS A 134 -14.17 -18.00 -8.32
N LEU A 135 -13.27 -17.00 -8.35
CA LEU A 135 -12.78 -16.45 -9.63
C LEU A 135 -12.02 -17.52 -10.42
N LEU A 136 -11.25 -18.37 -9.75
CA LEU A 136 -10.48 -19.47 -10.37
C LEU A 136 -11.33 -20.66 -10.82
N GLU A 137 -12.58 -20.79 -10.36
CA GLU A 137 -13.52 -21.79 -10.87
C GLU A 137 -13.87 -21.55 -12.35
N ASN A 138 -13.83 -20.29 -12.80
CA ASN A 138 -13.97 -19.96 -14.22
C ASN A 138 -12.59 -19.88 -14.90
N GLN A 139 -12.32 -20.81 -15.81
CA GLN A 139 -11.06 -20.87 -16.57
C GLN A 139 -10.76 -19.60 -17.36
N GLU A 140 -11.76 -18.85 -17.82
CA GLU A 140 -11.56 -17.57 -18.52
C GLU A 140 -10.93 -16.49 -17.64
N ASN A 141 -10.94 -16.67 -16.31
CA ASN A 141 -10.30 -15.74 -15.40
C ASN A 141 -8.80 -16.01 -15.20
N GLU A 142 -8.32 -17.21 -15.50
CA GLU A 142 -6.89 -17.52 -15.40
C GLU A 142 -6.09 -16.60 -16.35
N SER A 143 -5.02 -16.02 -15.84
CA SER A 143 -4.15 -15.10 -16.58
C SER A 143 -4.89 -13.96 -17.31
N SER A 144 -6.05 -13.53 -16.79
CA SER A 144 -6.91 -12.52 -17.44
C SER A 144 -6.77 -11.12 -16.83
N PHE A 145 -6.21 -11.03 -15.62
CA PHE A 145 -6.05 -9.76 -14.91
C PHE A 145 -4.68 -9.14 -15.21
N ASN A 146 -4.64 -7.81 -15.38
CA ASN A 146 -3.40 -7.10 -15.67
C ASN A 146 -2.65 -6.71 -14.40
N PHE A 147 -3.40 -6.45 -13.32
CA PHE A 147 -2.89 -5.86 -12.11
C PHE A 147 -3.67 -6.36 -10.89
N ALA A 148 -2.98 -6.58 -9.78
CA ALA A 148 -3.61 -6.81 -8.48
C ALA A 148 -2.95 -5.94 -7.41
N PHE A 149 -3.74 -5.34 -6.54
CA PHE A 149 -3.28 -4.64 -5.34
C PHE A 149 -3.77 -5.36 -4.09
N VAL A 150 -2.86 -5.65 -3.17
CA VAL A 150 -3.13 -6.35 -1.92
C VAL A 150 -2.78 -5.40 -0.78
N ASN A 151 -3.78 -4.68 -0.30
CA ASN A 151 -3.72 -3.88 0.92
C ASN A 151 -4.29 -4.69 2.09
N ALA A 152 -3.54 -5.74 2.45
CA ALA A 152 -3.86 -6.65 3.53
C ALA A 152 -2.56 -7.13 4.15
N TYR A 153 -2.65 -7.71 5.35
CA TYR A 153 -1.49 -8.14 6.12
C TYR A 153 -1.75 -9.46 6.85
N GLY A 154 -0.67 -10.07 7.36
CA GLY A 154 -0.72 -11.29 8.15
C GLY A 154 -0.64 -12.58 7.32
N ALA A 155 -0.98 -13.70 7.97
CA ALA A 155 -0.73 -15.06 7.48
C ALA A 155 -1.30 -15.38 6.10
N ASN A 156 -2.33 -14.67 5.63
CA ASN A 156 -2.98 -14.95 4.35
C ASN A 156 -2.24 -14.38 3.13
N LEU A 157 -1.20 -13.56 3.29
CA LEU A 157 -0.45 -12.99 2.17
C LEU A 157 0.05 -14.04 1.17
N LYS A 158 0.59 -15.15 1.68
CA LYS A 158 0.98 -16.31 0.85
C LYS A 158 -0.22 -16.89 0.09
N ASN A 159 -1.35 -17.07 0.78
CA ASN A 159 -2.54 -17.67 0.19
C ASN A 159 -3.09 -16.77 -0.93
N TYR A 160 -3.13 -15.45 -0.73
CA TYR A 160 -3.47 -14.50 -1.78
C TYR A 160 -2.51 -14.59 -2.96
N HIS A 161 -1.20 -14.63 -2.69
CA HIS A 161 -0.18 -14.72 -3.72
C HIS A 161 -0.39 -15.91 -4.67
N GLU A 162 -0.66 -17.11 -4.13
CA GLU A 162 -0.85 -18.30 -4.97
C GLU A 162 -2.09 -18.20 -5.89
N ARG A 163 -3.18 -17.58 -5.44
CA ARG A 163 -4.35 -17.33 -6.31
C ARG A 163 -4.06 -16.24 -7.33
N LEU A 164 -3.43 -15.15 -6.88
CA LEU A 164 -3.15 -14.01 -7.75
C LEU A 164 -2.14 -14.34 -8.84
N LEU A 165 -1.17 -15.22 -8.58
CA LEU A 165 -0.27 -15.75 -9.61
C LEU A 165 -1.00 -16.48 -10.74
N ARG A 166 -2.13 -17.14 -10.44
CA ARG A 166 -2.95 -17.81 -11.46
C ARG A 166 -3.88 -16.84 -12.18
N LEU A 167 -4.39 -15.83 -11.47
CA LEU A 167 -5.35 -14.86 -12.02
C LEU A 167 -4.66 -13.76 -12.85
N VAL A 168 -3.48 -13.30 -12.42
CA VAL A 168 -2.73 -12.24 -13.09
C VAL A 168 -1.91 -12.83 -14.23
N ARG A 169 -2.00 -12.20 -15.40
CA ARG A 169 -1.29 -12.63 -16.60
C ARG A 169 0.24 -12.55 -16.43
N ALA A 170 0.96 -13.29 -17.27
CA ALA A 170 2.39 -13.05 -17.47
C ALA A 170 2.64 -11.58 -17.84
N ARG A 171 3.67 -10.96 -17.25
CA ARG A 171 3.99 -9.53 -17.35
C ARG A 171 2.91 -8.60 -16.77
N GLY A 172 1.96 -9.14 -16.00
CA GLY A 172 1.13 -8.37 -15.09
C GLY A 172 1.88 -8.04 -13.80
N VAL A 173 1.26 -7.24 -12.93
CA VAL A 173 1.88 -6.78 -11.69
C VAL A 173 0.98 -7.12 -10.50
N ILE A 174 1.57 -7.66 -9.43
CA ILE A 174 0.92 -7.81 -8.13
C ILE A 174 1.68 -6.90 -7.15
N MET A 175 0.99 -5.92 -6.58
CA MET A 175 1.54 -5.02 -5.57
C MET A 175 1.00 -5.39 -4.19
N TYR A 176 1.89 -5.44 -3.21
CA TYR A 176 1.58 -5.68 -1.80
C TYR A 176 1.89 -4.42 -1.01
N ASP A 177 0.91 -3.94 -0.25
CA ASP A 177 1.09 -2.79 0.63
C ASP A 177 1.69 -3.22 1.99
N ASN A 178 2.26 -2.26 2.71
CA ASN A 178 2.78 -2.42 4.08
C ASN A 178 3.86 -3.51 4.24
N THR A 179 4.63 -3.81 3.19
CA THR A 179 5.66 -4.87 3.26
C THR A 179 6.87 -4.49 4.12
N LEU A 180 7.05 -3.21 4.45
CA LEU A 180 8.03 -2.76 5.44
C LEU A 180 7.44 -2.64 6.85
N TRP A 181 6.11 -2.71 6.95
CA TRP A 181 5.36 -2.71 8.20
C TRP A 181 5.76 -1.56 9.13
N GLY A 182 5.87 -0.34 8.57
CA GLY A 182 6.34 0.86 9.30
C GLY A 182 7.77 0.72 9.80
N SER A 183 8.66 0.20 8.95
CA SER A 183 10.07 -0.11 9.25
C SER A 183 10.30 -1.12 10.39
N THR A 184 9.26 -1.68 11.03
CA THR A 184 9.43 -2.59 12.17
C THR A 184 10.13 -3.90 11.80
N VAL A 185 10.16 -4.26 10.52
CA VAL A 185 10.91 -5.43 10.01
C VAL A 185 12.42 -5.34 10.26
N THR A 186 12.96 -4.16 10.57
CA THR A 186 14.38 -3.97 10.91
C THR A 186 14.69 -4.17 12.40
N LEU A 187 13.66 -4.38 13.23
CA LEU A 187 13.82 -4.50 14.68
C LEU A 187 14.27 -5.91 15.08
N SER A 188 15.02 -5.99 16.17
CA SER A 188 15.74 -7.20 16.61
C SER A 188 14.84 -8.37 16.99
N GLY A 189 13.57 -8.11 17.35
CA GLY A 189 12.65 -9.11 17.83
C GLY A 189 11.25 -8.56 18.15
N PRO A 190 10.27 -9.44 18.41
CA PRO A 190 8.89 -9.03 18.64
C PRO A 190 8.71 -8.15 19.89
N SER A 191 9.60 -8.26 20.88
CA SER A 191 9.60 -7.43 22.08
C SER A 191 9.98 -5.97 21.83
N SER A 192 10.61 -5.67 20.68
CA SER A 192 10.95 -4.31 20.27
C SER A 192 9.87 -3.67 19.41
N VAL A 193 8.85 -4.44 18.99
CA VAL A 193 7.77 -3.98 18.11
C VAL A 193 6.60 -3.50 18.97
N ASP A 194 6.05 -2.35 18.62
CA ASP A 194 4.85 -1.84 19.29
C ASP A 194 3.65 -2.80 19.16
N LEU A 195 2.78 -2.79 20.17
CA LEU A 195 1.61 -3.67 20.25
C LEU A 195 0.67 -3.50 19.04
N THR A 196 0.63 -2.31 18.44
CA THR A 196 -0.20 -2.06 17.24
C THR A 196 0.35 -2.71 15.97
N ARG A 197 1.58 -3.25 15.99
CA ARG A 197 2.24 -3.84 14.82
C ARG A 197 2.74 -5.26 15.04
N VAL A 198 2.95 -5.69 16.28
CA VAL A 198 3.50 -7.03 16.58
C VAL A 198 2.68 -8.17 15.97
N PHE A 199 1.37 -7.99 15.82
CA PHE A 199 0.44 -9.03 15.39
C PHE A 199 0.68 -9.56 13.96
N ALA A 200 1.20 -8.74 13.05
CA ALA A 200 1.52 -9.14 11.67
C ALA A 200 3.01 -9.12 11.35
N TRP A 201 3.84 -8.60 12.27
CA TRP A 201 5.29 -8.42 12.07
C TRP A 201 5.99 -9.69 11.57
N LYS A 202 5.74 -10.83 12.23
CA LYS A 202 6.37 -12.11 11.87
C LYS A 202 5.92 -12.61 10.50
N ASP A 203 4.64 -12.43 10.18
CA ASP A 203 4.07 -12.85 8.90
C ASP A 203 4.60 -11.98 7.74
N THR A 204 4.76 -10.68 7.95
CA THR A 204 5.37 -9.77 6.96
C THR A 204 6.80 -10.18 6.64
N ILE A 205 7.65 -10.42 7.66
CA ILE A 205 9.03 -10.89 7.45
C ILE A 205 9.05 -12.23 6.69
N LYS A 206 8.17 -13.17 7.08
CA LYS A 206 8.06 -14.47 6.42
C LYS A 206 7.64 -14.33 4.96
N PHE A 207 6.69 -13.45 4.67
CA PHE A 207 6.23 -13.17 3.32
C PHE A 207 7.34 -12.55 2.48
N ASN A 208 8.06 -11.54 2.97
CA ASN A 208 9.17 -10.92 2.25
C ASN A 208 10.25 -11.94 1.88
N LYS A 209 10.63 -12.82 2.82
CA LYS A 209 11.59 -13.92 2.56
C LYS A 209 11.09 -14.91 1.51
N MET A 210 9.80 -15.24 1.55
CA MET A 210 9.18 -16.12 0.55
C MET A 210 9.25 -15.51 -0.86
N MET A 211 9.01 -14.21 -0.99
CA MET A 211 9.03 -13.52 -2.28
C MET A 211 10.43 -13.50 -2.91
N VAL A 212 11.49 -13.27 -2.12
CA VAL A 212 12.88 -13.31 -2.61
C VAL A 212 13.26 -14.68 -3.20
N GLY A 213 12.73 -15.76 -2.63
CA GLY A 213 13.01 -17.12 -3.10
C GLY A 213 12.08 -17.63 -4.20
N ASN A 214 11.17 -16.81 -4.73
CA ASN A 214 10.15 -17.26 -5.69
C ASN A 214 10.58 -17.00 -7.14
N PRO A 215 10.95 -18.03 -7.93
CA PRO A 215 11.43 -17.84 -9.30
C PRO A 215 10.34 -17.45 -10.30
N ARG A 216 9.07 -17.41 -9.88
CA ARG A 216 7.93 -17.07 -10.74
C ARG A 216 7.74 -15.55 -10.91
N VAL A 217 8.48 -14.74 -10.17
CA VAL A 217 8.28 -13.29 -10.09
C VAL A 217 9.61 -12.55 -10.01
N ASP A 218 9.65 -11.36 -10.62
CA ASP A 218 10.68 -10.36 -10.38
C ASP A 218 10.18 -9.40 -9.30
N ILE A 219 11.03 -9.06 -8.32
CA ILE A 219 10.63 -8.21 -7.20
C ILE A 219 11.56 -7.01 -6.98
N PRO A 220 11.01 -5.78 -7.04
CA PRO A 220 11.55 -4.66 -6.31
C PRO A 220 10.73 -4.45 -5.02
N GLN A 221 11.41 -4.29 -3.88
CA GLN A 221 10.80 -3.77 -2.65
C GLN A 221 11.24 -2.30 -2.50
N VAL A 222 10.26 -1.40 -2.43
CA VAL A 222 10.48 0.04 -2.38
C VAL A 222 9.72 0.64 -1.19
N PRO A 223 10.13 1.80 -0.65
CA PRO A 223 9.43 2.49 0.43
C PRO A 223 8.61 3.72 -0.02
N PRO A 224 7.57 3.57 -0.88
CA PRO A 224 6.62 4.65 -1.11
C PRO A 224 5.59 4.72 0.02
N GLY A 225 5.05 5.90 0.33
CA GLY A 225 4.05 6.10 1.36
C GLY A 225 4.59 6.03 2.80
N ASP A 226 3.70 5.63 3.71
CA ASP A 226 3.93 5.61 5.18
C ASP A 226 4.86 4.49 5.68
N ASP A 227 5.51 3.76 4.76
CA ASP A 227 6.43 2.67 5.10
C ASP A 227 7.88 3.16 5.36
N GLY A 228 8.16 4.46 5.16
CA GLY A 228 9.46 5.15 5.35
C GLY A 228 9.72 5.78 6.72
#